data_AF-A0A6H2FUY7-F1
#
_entry.id   AF-A0A6H2FUY7-F1
#
_cell.length_a   1.000
_cell.length_b   1.000
_cell.length_c   1.000
_cell.angle_alpha   90.00
_cell.angle_beta   90.00
_cell.angle_gamma   90.00
#
_symmetry.space_group_name_H-M   'P 1'
#
loop_
_entity.id
_entity.type
_entity.pdbx_description
1 polymer ?
#
loop_
_entity_poly.entity_id
_entity_poly.type
_entity_poly.pdbx_seq_one_letter_code
_entity_poly.pdbx_strand_id
1 'polypeptide(L)'
;MGLNIILNYYNFCKNDNNLPLKNDILFWLYKIFSKKNIKKITLNISIVEKNSILKINKKYLKISKPTNVLSFLLEKNFLKKTLLGELILCKEIIEYEAFLQEKLLKSHWAHIIIHSCLHLLNFNHKDIKETCIMQLREIKMLNLFGYKNPYF
;
A
#
# COMPACT_ATOMS: atom_id res chain seq x y z
N MET A 1 16.21 20.19 -3.80
CA MET A 1 15.46 19.32 -4.73
C MET A 1 14.48 18.48 -3.94
N GLY A 2 13.18 18.76 -4.05
CA GLY A 2 12.12 18.04 -3.32
C GLY A 2 11.83 16.66 -3.91
N LEU A 3 11.13 15.83 -3.13
CA LEU A 3 10.60 14.54 -3.58
C LEU A 3 9.58 14.73 -4.71
N ASN A 4 9.77 14.06 -5.84
CA ASN A 4 8.81 13.99 -6.94
C ASN A 4 8.03 12.67 -6.88
N ILE A 5 6.70 12.72 -6.84
CA ILE A 5 5.83 11.55 -6.80
C ILE A 5 4.95 11.54 -8.06
N ILE A 6 5.07 10.48 -8.84
CA ILE A 6 4.20 10.16 -9.96
C ILE A 6 3.28 9.03 -9.50
N LEU A 7 2.00 9.34 -9.34
CA LEU A 7 0.97 8.37 -8.99
C LEU A 7 0.08 8.10 -10.21
N ASN A 8 0.15 6.87 -10.70
CA ASN A 8 -0.77 6.32 -11.69
C ASN A 8 -1.82 5.49 -10.94
N TYR A 9 -3.09 5.89 -11.01
CA TYR A 9 -4.19 5.31 -10.25
C TYR A 9 -5.25 4.78 -11.21
N TYR A 10 -5.49 3.47 -11.18
CA TYR A 10 -6.39 2.76 -12.08
C TYR A 10 -7.49 2.06 -11.29
N ASN A 11 -8.73 2.22 -11.74
CA ASN A 11 -9.88 1.47 -11.21
C ASN A 11 -10.36 0.46 -12.25
N PHE A 12 -10.29 -0.83 -11.90
CA PHE A 12 -10.81 -1.93 -12.71
C PHE A 12 -12.05 -2.58 -12.08
N CYS A 13 -12.62 -2.00 -11.03
CA CYS A 13 -13.88 -2.43 -10.45
C CYS A 13 -15.07 -1.87 -11.24
N LYS A 14 -16.21 -2.56 -11.17
CA LYS A 14 -17.47 -2.11 -11.82
C LYS A 14 -17.98 -0.76 -11.32
N ASN A 15 -17.63 -0.37 -10.10
CA ASN A 15 -17.99 0.92 -9.50
C ASN A 15 -16.80 1.54 -8.77
N ASP A 16 -16.91 2.83 -8.49
CA ASP A 16 -15.87 3.68 -7.88
C ASP A 16 -16.21 4.13 -6.45
N ASN A 17 -17.35 3.69 -5.91
CA ASN A 17 -17.73 3.91 -4.51
C ASN A 17 -16.63 3.42 -3.56
N ASN A 18 -16.52 4.02 -2.38
CA ASN A 18 -15.68 3.53 -1.28
C ASN A 18 -14.17 3.40 -1.59
N LEU A 19 -13.71 3.97 -2.70
CA LEU A 19 -12.31 4.03 -3.08
C LEU A 19 -11.59 5.20 -2.38
N PRO A 20 -10.28 5.08 -2.08
CA PRO A 20 -9.51 6.17 -1.54
C PRO A 20 -9.33 7.26 -2.62
N LEU A 21 -9.45 8.52 -2.21
CA LEU A 21 -9.24 9.64 -3.13
C LEU A 21 -7.76 9.73 -3.51
N LYS A 22 -7.47 10.08 -4.76
CA LYS A 22 -6.09 10.25 -5.25
C LYS A 22 -5.27 11.23 -4.39
N ASN A 23 -5.91 12.29 -3.90
CA ASN A 23 -5.27 13.28 -3.01
C ASN A 23 -4.88 12.70 -1.65
N ASP A 24 -5.72 11.83 -1.07
CA ASP A 24 -5.39 11.13 0.17
C ASP A 24 -4.18 10.22 -0.03
N ILE A 25 -4.15 9.47 -1.12
CA ILE A 25 -3.02 8.60 -1.48
C ILE A 25 -1.75 9.42 -1.64
N LEU A 26 -1.78 10.50 -2.42
CA LEU A 26 -0.61 11.38 -2.62
C LEU A 26 -0.09 11.93 -1.30
N PHE A 27 -1.00 12.34 -0.40
CA PHE A 27 -0.64 12.81 0.93
C PHE A 27 0.05 11.71 1.76
N TRP A 28 -0.47 10.48 1.72
CA TRP A 28 0.14 9.34 2.41
C TRP A 28 1.55 9.05 1.86
N LEU A 29 1.68 8.94 0.54
CA LEU A 29 2.96 8.69 -0.14
C LEU A 29 3.98 9.77 0.20
N TYR A 30 3.57 11.04 0.19
CA TYR A 30 4.47 12.14 0.55
C TYR A 30 5.05 11.99 1.95
N LYS A 31 4.25 11.66 2.96
CA LYS A 31 4.78 11.46 4.32
C LYS A 31 5.65 10.22 4.45
N ILE A 32 5.33 9.13 3.75
CA ILE A 32 6.14 7.90 3.77
C ILE A 32 7.55 8.16 3.22
N PHE A 33 7.63 8.91 2.11
CA PHE A 33 8.84 9.01 1.32
C PHE A 33 9.63 10.31 1.48
N SER A 34 9.03 11.40 1.98
CA SER A 34 9.69 12.71 2.13
C SER A 34 10.94 12.68 3.00
N LYS A 35 11.01 11.77 3.97
CA LYS A 35 12.16 11.59 4.87
C LYS A 35 13.10 10.47 4.41
N LYS A 36 12.95 9.97 3.18
CA LYS A 36 13.78 8.90 2.61
C LYS A 36 14.79 9.49 1.65
N ASN A 37 15.89 8.78 1.44
CA ASN A 37 16.91 9.14 0.45
C ASN A 37 16.45 8.79 -0.98
N ILE A 38 15.26 9.26 -1.36
CA ILE A 38 14.59 9.02 -2.65
C ILE A 38 14.20 10.39 -3.24
N LYS A 39 14.57 10.64 -4.48
CA LYS A 39 14.26 11.87 -5.22
C LYS A 39 13.02 11.74 -6.09
N LYS A 40 12.77 10.55 -6.67
CA LYS A 40 11.62 10.31 -7.55
C LYS A 40 10.98 8.96 -7.27
N ILE A 41 9.66 8.94 -7.21
CA ILE A 41 8.86 7.74 -7.06
C ILE A 41 7.84 7.71 -8.17
N THR A 42 7.75 6.56 -8.84
CA THR A 42 6.63 6.23 -9.70
C THR A 42 5.91 5.06 -9.07
N LEU A 43 4.64 5.25 -8.73
CA LEU A 43 3.83 4.19 -8.14
C LEU A 43 2.58 3.97 -8.99
N ASN A 44 2.41 2.74 -9.45
CA ASN A 44 1.20 2.28 -10.10
C ASN A 44 0.30 1.65 -9.04
N ILE A 45 -0.93 2.12 -8.92
CA ILE A 45 -1.94 1.56 -8.02
C ILE A 45 -3.13 1.14 -8.86
N SER A 46 -3.43 -0.16 -8.82
CA SER A 46 -4.56 -0.77 -9.52
C SER A 46 -5.54 -1.33 -8.49
N ILE A 47 -6.76 -0.80 -8.48
CA ILE A 47 -7.87 -1.36 -7.69
C ILE A 47 -8.59 -2.40 -8.56
N VAL A 48 -8.74 -3.61 -8.04
CA VAL A 48 -9.28 -4.76 -8.77
C VAL A 48 -10.32 -5.54 -7.97
N GLU A 49 -11.08 -6.37 -8.66
CA GLU A 49 -11.99 -7.35 -8.05
C GLU A 49 -11.25 -8.61 -7.55
N LYS A 50 -11.90 -9.38 -6.68
CA LYS A 50 -11.34 -10.57 -6.03
C LYS A 50 -10.87 -11.64 -7.00
N ASN A 51 -11.60 -11.83 -8.11
CA ASN A 51 -11.20 -12.79 -9.15
C ASN A 51 -9.92 -12.37 -9.87
N SER A 52 -9.72 -11.07 -10.10
CA SER A 52 -8.52 -10.53 -10.74
C SER A 52 -7.31 -10.70 -9.84
N ILE A 53 -7.39 -10.31 -8.56
CA ILE A 53 -6.25 -10.48 -7.64
C ILE A 53 -5.91 -11.96 -7.39
N LEU A 54 -6.90 -12.86 -7.38
CA LEU A 54 -6.66 -14.31 -7.29
C LEU A 54 -5.84 -14.83 -8.48
N LYS A 55 -6.20 -14.43 -9.71
CA LYS A 55 -5.47 -14.82 -10.93
C LYS A 55 -4.03 -14.30 -10.90
N ILE A 56 -3.84 -13.05 -10.46
CA ILE A 56 -2.52 -12.42 -10.36
C ILE A 56 -1.68 -13.11 -9.28
N ASN A 57 -2.25 -13.36 -8.10
CA ASN A 57 -1.56 -14.03 -7.00
C ASN A 57 -1.10 -15.44 -7.40
N LYS A 58 -1.97 -16.19 -8.10
CA LYS A 58 -1.65 -17.51 -8.64
C LYS A 58 -0.54 -17.44 -9.71
N LYS A 59 -0.60 -16.45 -10.61
CA LYS A 59 0.37 -16.29 -11.70
C LYS A 59 1.76 -15.91 -11.20
N TYR A 60 1.87 -14.92 -10.31
CA TYR A 60 3.15 -14.34 -9.92
C TYR A 60 3.73 -14.90 -8.62
N LEU A 61 2.89 -15.28 -7.65
CA LEU A 61 3.34 -15.80 -6.35
C LEU A 61 3.02 -17.29 -6.15
N LYS A 62 2.39 -17.95 -7.12
CA LYS A 62 1.96 -19.36 -7.06
C LYS A 62 1.00 -19.67 -5.90
N ILE A 63 0.28 -18.66 -5.41
CA ILE A 63 -0.69 -18.78 -4.31
C ILE A 63 -2.11 -18.72 -4.89
N SER A 64 -2.89 -19.78 -4.69
CA SER A 64 -4.27 -19.89 -5.19
C SER A 64 -5.32 -19.38 -4.18
N LYS A 65 -5.07 -18.21 -3.59
CA LYS A 65 -5.97 -17.54 -2.65
C LYS A 65 -6.01 -16.04 -2.94
N PRO A 66 -7.17 -15.36 -2.88
CA PRO A 66 -7.20 -13.91 -3.00
C PRO A 66 -6.61 -13.26 -1.74
N THR A 67 -6.07 -12.06 -1.90
CA THR A 67 -5.47 -11.25 -0.83
C THR A 67 -5.97 -9.80 -0.93
N ASN A 68 -5.80 -8.99 0.10
CA ASN A 68 -6.15 -7.57 0.07
C ASN A 68 -5.20 -6.75 -0.81
N VAL A 69 -3.91 -7.09 -0.83
CA VAL A 69 -2.90 -6.40 -1.65
C VAL A 69 -1.79 -7.32 -2.15
N LEU A 70 -1.27 -7.01 -3.33
CA LEU A 70 0.02 -7.48 -3.85
C LEU A 70 0.92 -6.27 -4.09
N SER A 71 2.18 -6.38 -3.70
CA SER A 71 3.18 -5.31 -3.84
C SER A 71 4.38 -5.80 -4.65
N PHE A 72 4.72 -5.11 -5.73
CA PHE A 72 5.84 -5.44 -6.60
C PHE A 72 6.82 -4.28 -6.69
N LEU A 73 8.07 -4.51 -6.30
CA LEU A 73 9.16 -3.58 -6.56
C LEU A 73 9.70 -3.86 -7.97
N LEU A 74 9.42 -2.97 -8.92
CA LEU A 74 9.80 -3.16 -10.32
C LEU A 74 11.22 -2.66 -10.60
N GLU A 75 11.57 -1.49 -10.08
CA GLU A 75 12.92 -0.92 -10.22
C GLU A 75 13.29 -0.08 -8.99
N LYS A 76 14.55 -0.17 -8.57
CA LYS A 76 15.12 0.71 -7.55
C LYS A 76 16.54 1.10 -7.95
N ASN A 77 16.77 2.40 -8.15
CA ASN A 77 18.08 2.91 -8.52
C ASN A 77 18.65 3.77 -7.38
N PHE A 78 19.69 3.27 -6.71
CA PHE A 78 20.30 3.95 -5.57
C PHE A 78 21.06 5.22 -5.96
N LEU A 79 21.74 5.23 -7.11
CA LEU A 79 22.50 6.38 -7.62
C LEU A 79 21.56 7.52 -8.01
N LYS A 80 20.52 7.21 -8.78
CA LYS A 80 19.49 8.18 -9.20
C LYS A 80 18.48 8.49 -8.10
N LYS A 81 18.50 7.71 -7.00
CA LYS A 81 17.55 7.79 -5.89
C LYS A 81 16.10 7.67 -6.38
N THR A 82 15.83 6.68 -7.23
CA THR A 82 14.49 6.46 -7.82
C THR A 82 13.90 5.11 -7.41
N LEU A 83 12.58 5.06 -7.31
CA LEU A 83 11.81 3.85 -7.02
C LEU A 83 10.61 3.76 -7.97
N LEU A 84 10.43 2.60 -8.61
CA LEU A 84 9.27 2.23 -9.38
C LEU A 84 8.63 1.00 -8.73
N GLY A 85 7.36 1.13 -8.34
CA GLY A 85 6.60 0.04 -7.72
C GLY A 85 5.19 -0.07 -8.28
N GLU A 86 4.58 -1.21 -7.99
CA GLU A 86 3.21 -1.52 -8.37
C GLU A 86 2.46 -2.15 -7.20
N LEU A 87 1.27 -1.60 -6.90
CA LEU A 87 0.35 -2.09 -5.90
C LEU A 87 -0.95 -2.51 -6.59
N ILE A 88 -1.41 -3.72 -6.29
CA ILE A 88 -2.67 -4.25 -6.79
C ILE A 88 -3.53 -4.56 -5.59
N LEU A 89 -4.60 -3.79 -5.40
CA LEU A 89 -5.45 -3.84 -4.19
C LEU A 89 -6.84 -4.36 -4.53
N CYS A 90 -7.37 -5.25 -3.68
CA CYS A 90 -8.71 -5.79 -3.83
C CYS A 90 -9.70 -4.99 -2.98
N LYS A 91 -10.58 -4.23 -3.64
CA LYS A 91 -11.61 -3.41 -2.97
C LYS A 91 -12.46 -4.24 -2.01
N GLU A 92 -13.04 -5.34 -2.51
CA GLU A 92 -13.99 -6.17 -1.75
C GLU A 92 -13.37 -6.72 -0.46
N ILE A 93 -12.10 -7.13 -0.50
CA ILE A 93 -11.42 -7.69 0.68
C ILE A 93 -11.08 -6.58 1.68
N ILE A 94 -10.63 -5.42 1.22
CA ILE A 94 -10.32 -4.28 2.08
C ILE A 94 -11.60 -3.75 2.76
N GLU A 95 -12.71 -3.65 2.04
CA GLU A 95 -14.00 -3.28 2.62
C GLU A 95 -14.47 -4.29 3.66
N TYR A 96 -14.38 -5.59 3.34
CA TYR A 96 -14.76 -6.66 4.25
C TYR A 96 -13.91 -6.68 5.52
N GLU A 97 -12.58 -6.54 5.40
CA GLU A 97 -11.67 -6.45 6.55
C GLU A 97 -11.97 -5.23 7.40
N ALA A 98 -12.20 -4.06 6.79
CA ALA A 98 -12.54 -2.84 7.53
C ALA A 98 -13.84 -3.01 8.31
N PHE A 99 -14.87 -3.61 7.70
CA PHE A 99 -16.14 -3.91 8.34
C PHE A 99 -15.98 -4.89 9.52
N LEU A 100 -15.32 -6.02 9.30
CA LEU A 100 -15.11 -7.05 10.34
C LEU A 100 -14.29 -6.55 11.53
N GLN A 101 -13.36 -5.64 11.29
CA GLN A 101 -12.47 -5.09 12.31
C GLN A 101 -13.01 -3.79 12.90
N GLU A 102 -14.22 -3.38 12.54
CA GLU A 102 -14.85 -2.11 12.98
C GLU A 102 -13.96 -0.88 12.74
N LYS A 103 -13.19 -0.90 11.64
CA LYS A 103 -12.29 0.19 11.24
C LYS A 103 -12.98 1.13 10.28
N LEU A 104 -12.67 2.42 10.40
CA LEU A 104 -13.02 3.39 9.35
C LEU A 104 -12.36 2.95 8.04
N LEU A 105 -13.15 2.77 6.98
CA LEU A 105 -12.66 2.29 5.69
C LEU A 105 -11.47 3.11 5.17
N LYS A 106 -11.52 4.45 5.30
CA LYS A 106 -10.41 5.34 4.92
C LYS A 106 -9.12 5.05 5.68
N SER A 107 -9.22 4.73 6.98
CA SER A 107 -8.06 4.35 7.80
C SER A 107 -7.49 3.00 7.40
N HIS A 108 -8.35 2.04 7.03
CA HIS A 108 -7.90 0.72 6.55
C HIS A 108 -7.23 0.82 5.18
N TRP A 109 -7.77 1.62 4.25
CA TRP A 109 -7.07 1.94 3.00
C TRP A 109 -5.69 2.55 3.23
N ALA A 110 -5.59 3.51 4.15
CA ALA A 110 -4.31 4.11 4.52
C ALA A 110 -3.35 3.04 5.07
N HIS A 111 -3.82 2.17 5.96
CA HIS A 111 -3.03 1.09 6.54
C HIS A 111 -2.46 0.17 5.46
N ILE A 112 -3.31 -0.36 4.58
CA ILE A 112 -2.87 -1.29 3.51
C ILE A 112 -1.90 -0.62 2.53
N ILE A 113 -2.13 0.64 2.14
CA ILE A 113 -1.22 1.37 1.25
C ILE A 113 0.12 1.67 1.93
N ILE A 114 0.11 2.08 3.20
CA ILE A 114 1.33 2.31 3.99
C ILE A 114 2.13 1.01 4.12
N HIS A 115 1.46 -0.08 4.52
CA HIS A 115 2.04 -1.42 4.64
C HIS A 115 2.71 -1.86 3.32
N SER A 116 2.00 -1.69 2.21
CA SER A 116 2.49 -2.01 0.87
C SER A 116 3.72 -1.19 0.47
N CYS A 117 3.71 0.11 0.76
CA CYS A 117 4.87 0.98 0.51
C CYS A 117 6.08 0.63 1.39
N LEU A 118 5.85 0.16 2.62
CA LEU A 118 6.93 -0.34 3.48
C LEU A 118 7.58 -1.60 2.89
N HIS A 119 6.79 -2.49 2.28
CA HIS A 119 7.35 -3.61 1.52
C HIS A 119 8.21 -3.15 0.33
N LEU A 120 7.78 -2.13 -0.43
CA LEU A 120 8.62 -1.54 -1.50
C LEU A 120 9.92 -0.91 -0.97
N LEU A 121 9.95 -0.54 0.30
CA LEU A 121 11.13 -0.03 1.00
C LEU A 121 12.00 -1.13 1.63
N ASN A 122 11.71 -2.41 1.34
CA ASN A 122 12.36 -3.61 1.87
C ASN A 122 12.11 -3.88 3.37
N PHE A 123 11.05 -3.30 3.96
CA PHE A 123 10.58 -3.78 5.27
C PHE A 123 9.79 -5.06 5.07
N ASN A 124 10.02 -6.04 5.93
CA ASN A 124 9.36 -7.34 5.90
C ASN A 124 8.81 -7.67 7.30
N HIS A 125 8.11 -8.80 7.37
CA HIS A 125 7.56 -9.36 8.61
C HIS A 125 7.85 -10.87 8.66
N LYS A 126 9.09 -11.29 8.33
CA LYS A 126 9.45 -12.73 8.27
C LYS A 126 9.69 -13.33 9.65
N ASP A 127 10.16 -12.51 10.58
CA ASP A 127 10.34 -12.88 11.98
C ASP A 127 9.70 -11.85 12.92
N ILE A 128 9.68 -12.15 14.21
CA ILE A 128 9.06 -11.32 15.25
C ILE A 128 9.70 -9.92 15.30
N LYS A 129 11.03 -9.84 15.18
CA LYS A 129 11.77 -8.57 15.28
C LYS A 129 11.46 -7.68 14.09
N GLU A 130 11.52 -8.21 12.87
CA GLU A 130 11.13 -7.53 11.65
C GLU A 130 9.67 -7.07 11.71
N THR A 131 8.78 -7.95 12.18
CA THR A 131 7.35 -7.65 12.37
C THR A 131 7.17 -6.46 13.29
N CYS A 132 7.71 -6.49 14.51
CA CYS A 132 7.60 -5.36 15.45
C CYS A 132 8.14 -4.06 14.84
N ILE A 133 9.26 -4.11 14.13
CA ILE A 133 9.88 -2.96 13.48
C ILE A 133 8.98 -2.37 12.38
N MET A 134 8.31 -3.23 11.59
CA MET A 134 7.38 -2.82 10.54
C MET A 134 6.10 -2.24 11.15
N GLN A 135 5.50 -2.94 12.11
CA GLN A 135 4.28 -2.51 12.82
C GLN A 135 4.46 -1.13 13.48
N LEU A 136 5.58 -0.90 14.16
CA LEU A 136 5.88 0.40 14.78
C LEU A 136 5.92 1.54 13.75
N ARG A 137 6.40 1.26 12.53
CA ARG A 137 6.41 2.26 11.45
C ARG A 137 5.01 2.51 10.91
N GLU A 138 4.20 1.47 10.76
CA GLU A 138 2.80 1.59 10.35
C GLU A 138 2.01 2.44 11.34
N ILE A 139 2.10 2.11 12.63
CA ILE A 139 1.47 2.87 13.72
C ILE A 139 1.91 4.34 13.68
N LYS A 140 3.22 4.58 13.57
CA LYS A 140 3.74 5.95 13.52
C LYS A 140 3.20 6.73 12.33
N MET A 141 3.08 6.10 11.16
CA MET A 141 2.55 6.78 9.97
C MET A 141 1.05 7.01 10.08
N LEU A 142 0.27 6.02 10.51
CA LEU A 142 -1.17 6.15 10.71
C LEU A 142 -1.50 7.26 11.72
N ASN A 143 -0.78 7.32 12.84
CA ASN A 143 -0.93 8.38 13.83
C ASN A 143 -0.66 9.78 13.25
N LEU A 144 0.28 9.93 12.32
CA LEU A 144 0.54 11.22 11.65
C LEU A 144 -0.64 11.69 10.78
N PHE A 145 -1.54 10.78 10.40
CA PHE A 145 -2.75 11.08 9.65
C PHE A 145 -4.00 11.16 10.53
N GLY A 146 -3.84 11.05 11.86
CA GLY A 146 -4.97 11.02 12.80
C GLY A 146 -5.74 9.70 12.82
N TYR A 147 -5.18 8.63 12.25
CA TYR A 147 -5.79 7.30 12.29
C TYR A 147 -5.33 6.52 13.53
N LYS A 148 -6.22 5.69 14.07
CA LYS A 148 -5.94 4.82 15.21
C LYS A 148 -4.91 3.75 14.86
N ASN A 149 -4.31 3.15 15.89
CA ASN A 149 -3.45 2.00 15.76
C ASN A 149 -4.21 0.84 15.09
N PRO A 150 -3.68 0.19 14.04
CA PRO A 150 -4.42 -0.85 13.31
C PRO A 150 -4.41 -2.23 13.99
N TYR A 151 -3.69 -2.40 15.09
CA TYR A 151 -3.52 -3.69 15.79
C TYR A 151 -4.32 -3.82 17.09
N PHE A 152 -5.09 -2.80 17.47
CA PHE A 152 -5.92 -2.77 18.68
C PHE A 152 -7.27 -2.11 18.42
#